data_AF-A0A353T0A3-F1
#
_entry.id   AF-A0A353T0A3-F1
#
_cell.length_a   1.000
_cell.length_b   1.000
_cell.length_c   1.000
_cell.angle_alpha   90.00
_cell.angle_beta   90.00
_cell.angle_gamma   90.00
#
_symmetry.space_group_name_H-M   'P 1'
#
loop_
_entity.id
_entity.type
_entity.pdbx_description
1 polymer ?
#
loop_
_entity_poly.entity_id
_entity_poly.type
_entity_poly.pdbx_seq_one_letter_code
_entity_poly.pdbx_strand_id
1 'polypeptide(L)' 'MQLIVDSVIEGSFHGFEGGRVYKFINGQIWEQAEYKYLYRYAYRPNAQVIAERGVYYLHLEGLKDRVLVKKVR' A
#
# COMPACT_ATOMS: atom_id res chain seq x y z
N MET A 1 11.05 6.14 11.65
CA MET A 1 10.49 5.23 10.64
C MET A 1 10.03 3.99 11.39
N GLN A 2 8.76 3.61 11.26
CA GLN A 2 8.18 2.48 11.99
C GLN A 2 7.41 1.59 11.02
N LEU A 3 7.65 0.28 11.07
CA LEU A 3 6.88 -0.71 10.32
C LEU A 3 5.52 -0.92 11.00
N ILE A 4 4.43 -0.69 10.25
CA ILE A 4 3.04 -0.80 10.73
C ILE A 4 2.38 -2.08 10.22
N VAL A 5 2.66 -2.41 8.96
CA VAL A 5 2.20 -3.63 8.30
C VAL A 5 3.37 -4.25 7.58
N ASP A 6 3.49 -5.57 7.70
CA ASP A 6 4.29 -6.41 6.81
C ASP A 6 3.45 -7.66 6.51
N SER A 7 2.83 -7.68 5.34
CA SER A 7 1.85 -8.70 4.97
C SER A 7 1.61 -8.73 3.46
N VAL A 8 0.64 -9.52 3.03
CA VAL A 8 0.30 -9.74 1.63
C VAL A 8 -0.97 -8.97 1.28
N ILE A 9 -0.99 -8.31 0.12
CA ILE A 9 -2.23 -7.72 -0.42
C ILE A 9 -3.19 -8.85 -0.82
N GLU A 10 -4.45 -8.73 -0.41
CA GLU A 10 -5.52 -9.64 -0.78
C GLU A 10 -5.80 -9.51 -2.29
N GLY A 11 -5.50 -10.58 -3.03
CA GLY A 11 -5.78 -10.66 -4.47
C GLY A 11 -4.82 -9.84 -5.32
N SER A 12 -5.35 -9.17 -6.33
CA SER A 12 -4.57 -8.48 -7.36
C SER A 12 -4.27 -7.03 -7.01
N PHE A 13 -3.00 -6.64 -7.13
CA PHE A 13 -2.55 -5.26 -7.15
C PHE A 13 -2.44 -4.76 -8.59
N HIS A 14 -2.94 -3.56 -8.87
CA HIS A 14 -2.99 -2.96 -10.22
C HIS A 14 -2.24 -1.63 -10.31
N GLY A 15 -1.43 -1.30 -9.30
CA GLY A 15 -0.71 -0.04 -9.24
C GLY A 15 -1.44 1.04 -8.45
N PHE A 16 -1.13 2.29 -8.77
CA PHE A 16 -1.63 3.50 -8.11
C PHE A 16 -2.47 4.29 -9.11
N GLU A 17 -3.62 4.81 -8.67
CA GLU A 17 -4.47 5.71 -9.50
C GLU A 17 -5.17 6.82 -8.72
N GLY A 18 -4.85 6.98 -7.43
CA GLY A 18 -5.59 7.83 -6.50
C GLY A 18 -6.82 7.10 -5.95
N GLY A 19 -7.05 7.19 -4.64
CA GLY A 19 -8.23 6.57 -3.99
C GLY A 19 -8.31 5.04 -4.00
N ARG A 20 -7.33 4.33 -4.57
CA ARG A 20 -7.27 2.85 -4.51
C ARG A 20 -7.21 2.36 -3.07
N VAL A 21 -7.98 1.32 -2.80
CA VAL A 21 -8.00 0.64 -1.50
C VAL A 21 -7.18 -0.66 -1.60
N TYR A 22 -6.28 -0.83 -0.63
CA TYR A 22 -5.42 -1.99 -0.47
C TYR A 22 -5.84 -2.74 0.79
N LYS A 23 -6.35 -3.95 0.61
CA LYS A 23 -6.71 -4.87 1.69
C LYS A 23 -5.57 -5.84 1.90
N PHE A 24 -5.19 -6.07 3.15
CA PHE A 24 -4.18 -7.05 3.50
C PHE A 24 -4.84 -8.31 4.07
N ILE A 25 -4.19 -9.46 3.92
CA ILE A 25 -4.72 -10.74 4.45
C ILE A 25 -4.84 -10.76 5.98
N ASN A 26 -4.15 -9.86 6.68
CA ASN A 26 -4.27 -9.68 8.13
C ASN A 26 -5.45 -8.79 8.55
N GLY A 27 -6.32 -8.40 7.59
CA GLY A 27 -7.53 -7.62 7.82
C GLY A 27 -7.34 -6.11 7.84
N GLN A 28 -6.11 -5.59 7.74
CA GLN A 28 -5.90 -4.15 7.64
C GLN A 28 -6.29 -3.60 6.26
N ILE A 29 -6.84 -2.40 6.25
CA ILE A 29 -7.31 -1.74 5.02
C ILE A 29 -6.72 -0.33 4.96
N TRP A 30 -6.11 -0.01 3.82
CA TRP A 30 -5.43 1.26 3.57
C TRP A 30 -5.91 1.85 2.25
N GLU A 31 -6.10 3.17 2.18
CA GLU A 31 -6.53 3.87 0.97
C GLU A 31 -5.45 4.85 0.54
N GLN A 32 -5.15 4.89 -0.77
CA GLN A 32 -4.25 5.87 -1.35
C GLN A 32 -4.71 7.30 -1.06
N ALA A 33 -3.82 8.12 -0.50
CA ALA A 33 -4.08 9.46 0.01
C ALA A 33 -3.40 10.58 -0.81
N GLU A 34 -2.88 10.27 -1.99
CA GLU A 34 -2.31 11.25 -2.92
C GLU A 34 -2.65 10.92 -4.37
N TYR A 35 -2.61 11.95 -5.23
CA TYR A 35 -2.70 11.75 -6.67
C TYR A 35 -1.35 11.28 -7.21
N LYS A 36 -1.23 9.96 -7.39
CA LYS A 36 -0.06 9.30 -7.99
C LYS A 36 -0.55 8.17 -8.88
N TYR A 37 -0.09 8.17 -10.13
CA TYR A 37 -0.37 7.12 -11.08
C TYR A 37 0.87 6.26 -11.31
N LEU A 38 0.69 4.95 -11.27
CA LEU A 38 1.69 3.98 -11.68
C LEU A 38 0.98 2.68 -12.04
N TYR A 39 1.26 2.10 -13.20
CA TYR A 39 0.74 0.78 -13.55
C TYR A 39 1.72 -0.32 -13.13
N ARG A 40 1.23 -1.28 -12.35
CA ARG A 40 1.97 -2.50 -12.01
C ARG A 40 0.96 -3.58 -11.63
N TYR A 41 0.97 -4.67 -12.39
CA TYR A 41 0.24 -5.87 -12.01
C TYR A 41 1.08 -6.75 -11.10
N ALA A 42 0.49 -7.23 -10.02
CA ALA A 42 1.04 -8.33 -9.22
C ALA A 42 -0.11 -9.08 -8.52
N TYR A 43 -0.05 -10.42 -8.50
CA TYR A 43 -1.01 -11.23 -7.76
C TYR A 43 -0.45 -11.57 -6.38
N ARG A 44 -1.19 -11.23 -5.33
CA ARG A 44 -0.84 -11.39 -3.91
C ARG A 44 0.60 -10.95 -3.58
N PRO A 45 0.98 -9.70 -3.91
CA PRO A 45 2.32 -9.21 -3.59
C PRO A 45 2.51 -8.99 -2.10
N ASN A 46 3.73 -9.18 -1.62
CA ASN A 46 4.14 -8.67 -0.31
C ASN A 46 4.17 -7.14 -0.35
N ALA A 47 3.69 -6.53 0.72
CA ALA A 47 3.66 -5.10 0.89
C ALA A 47 3.84 -4.70 2.35
N GLN A 48 4.42 -3.51 2.53
CA GLN A 48 4.66 -2.92 3.83
C GLN A 48 3.98 -1.56 3.93
N VAL A 49 3.44 -1.25 5.10
CA VAL A 49 3.04 0.11 5.45
C VAL A 49 4.03 0.64 6.46
N ILE A 50 4.69 1.75 6.12
CA ILE A 50 5.74 2.37 6.93
C ILE A 50 5.27 3.75 7.37
N ALA A 51 5.38 4.05 8.66
CA ALA A 51 5.13 5.36 9.22
C ALA A 51 6.42 6.20 9.28
N GLU A 52 6.36 7.39 8.68
CA GLU A 52 7.42 8.40 8.68
C GLU A 52 6.83 9.76 9.08
N ARG A 53 7.27 10.31 10.23
CA ARG A 53 6.86 11.64 10.70
C ARG A 53 5.33 11.84 10.74
N GLY A 54 4.59 10.81 11.16
CA GLY A 54 3.11 10.86 11.26
C GLY A 54 2.37 10.56 9.95
N VAL A 55 3.09 10.24 8.87
CA VAL A 55 2.52 9.94 7.57
C VAL A 55 2.79 8.48 7.21
N TYR A 56 1.86 7.82 6.53
CA TYR A 56 1.97 6.41 6.15
C TYR A 56 2.23 6.26 4.65
N TYR A 57 3.15 5.35 4.32
CA TYR A 57 3.49 5.01 2.95
C TYR A 57 3.31 3.51 2.72
N LEU A 58 2.66 3.16 1.61
CA LEU A 58 2.62 1.80 1.10
C LEU A 58 3.83 1.55 0.20
N HIS A 59 4.53 0.47 0.49
CA HIS A 59 5.63 -0.07 -0.29
C HIS A 59 5.25 -1.46 -0.80
N LEU A 60 5.45 -1.73 -2.09
CA LEU A 60 5.23 -3.04 -2.68
C LEU A 60 6.59 -3.70 -2.97
N GLU A 61 6.72 -4.99 -2.71
CA GLU A 61 7.94 -5.72 -3.05
C GLU A 61 8.22 -5.64 -4.57
N GLY A 62 9.46 -5.30 -4.93
CA GLY A 62 9.87 -5.13 -6.33
C GLY A 62 9.40 -3.84 -7.00
N LEU A 63 8.72 -2.95 -6.28
CA LEU A 63 8.36 -1.62 -6.76
C LEU A 63 9.21 -0.56 -6.03
N LYS A 64 9.97 0.24 -6.79
CA LYS A 64 10.79 1.32 -6.23
C LYS A 64 9.94 2.46 -5.67
N ASP A 65 8.80 2.71 -6.30
CA ASP A 65 7.85 3.73 -5.88
C ASP A 65 7.07 3.32 -4.64
N ARG A 66 6.79 4.32 -3.81
CA ARG A 66 5.82 4.26 -2.71
C ARG A 66 4.65 5.20 -2.96
N VAL A 67 3.57 5.03 -2.21
CA VAL A 67 2.44 5.95 -2.25
C VAL A 67 1.93 6.27 -0.85
N LEU A 68 1.51 7.51 -0.63
CA LEU A 68 0.82 7.94 0.57
C LEU A 68 -0.47 7.16 0.75
N VAL A 69 -0.71 6.70 1.98
CA VAL A 69 -1.94 6.01 2.36
C VAL A 69 -2.50 6.53 3.68
N LYS A 70 -3.81 6.37 3.87
CA LYS A 70 -4.50 6.57 5.15
C LYS A 70 -5.13 5.25 5.59
N LYS A 71 -5.15 4.99 6.89
CA LYS A 71 -5.78 3.80 7.45
C LYS A 71 -7.30 3.92 7.34
N VAL A 72 -7.95 2.87 6.86
CA VAL A 72 -9.41 2.75 6.79
C VAL A 72 -9.92 1.83 7.91
N ARG A 73 -9.23 0.71 8.16
CA ARG A 73 -9.57 -0.28 9.19
C ARG A 73 -8.32 -0.98 9.73
#